data_AF-A0A9E1FU61-F1
#
_entry.id   AF-A0A9E1FU61-F1
#
_cell.length_a   1.000
_cell.length_b   1.000
_cell.length_c   1.000
_cell.angle_alpha   90.00
_cell.angle_beta   90.00
_cell.angle_gamma   90.00
#
_symmetry.space_group_name_H-M   'P 1'
#
loop_
_entity.id
_entity.type
_entity.pdbx_description
1 polymer ?
#
loop_
_entity_poly.entity_id
_entity_poly.type
_entity_poly.pdbx_seq_one_letter_code
_entity_poly.pdbx_strand_id
1 'polypeptide(L)'
;MRNLLKLVFQRVVAVSFGIALQIIFLIVMATYLRTDFFWIRIAMNVLSWAVVIYIISCGVNPSYKIAWIVLILAFPVAGLTIYLLFGGNKISSYEHRKMQSIEAVTMQQLRQDEAPLWELAAAETPAFNHARYLLSASGYPIYDDADAEYFPSGESCYAAMLEEIKKAERYIFIEFFIIATGKMWDPMLELLRQKAAAGVDVRVVYDDFGCITRLPMGYAKKLREMGIRAHAFNPYIPILSARL
;
A
#
# COMPACT_ATOMS: atom_id res chain seq x y z
N MET A 1 61.03 -25.03 23.43
CA MET A 1 59.92 -25.64 22.65
C MET A 1 58.55 -25.64 23.37
N ARG A 2 58.45 -25.77 24.71
CA ARG A 2 57.15 -25.79 25.45
C ARG A 2 56.36 -24.46 25.47
N ASN A 3 56.98 -23.30 25.20
CA ASN A 3 56.30 -21.99 25.18
C ASN A 3 55.73 -21.58 23.81
N LEU A 4 56.26 -22.12 22.70
CA LEU A 4 55.75 -21.88 21.35
C LEU A 4 54.39 -22.57 21.14
N LEU A 5 54.24 -23.79 21.66
CA LEU A 5 52.96 -24.54 21.63
C LEU A 5 51.85 -23.85 22.43
N LYS A 6 52.16 -23.13 23.52
CA LYS A 6 51.16 -22.37 24.30
C LYS A 6 50.71 -21.07 23.61
N LEU A 7 51.56 -20.49 22.76
CA LEU A 7 51.24 -19.32 21.94
C LEU A 7 50.32 -19.71 20.77
N VAL A 8 50.58 -20.85 20.12
CA VAL A 8 49.77 -21.37 19.01
C VAL A 8 48.34 -21.74 19.44
N PHE A 9 48.12 -22.10 20.71
CA PHE A 9 46.81 -22.45 21.27
C PHE A 9 46.09 -21.30 21.99
N GLN A 10 46.59 -20.06 21.95
CA GLN A 10 45.81 -18.92 22.40
C GLN A 10 44.67 -18.64 21.42
N ARG A 11 43.46 -18.40 21.95
CA ARG A 11 42.25 -18.09 21.15
C ARG A 11 42.50 -17.00 20.10
N VAL A 12 43.39 -16.06 20.39
CA VAL A 12 43.79 -14.99 19.46
C VAL A 12 44.47 -15.54 18.21
N VAL A 13 45.38 -16.50 18.32
CA VAL A 13 46.08 -17.09 17.17
C VAL A 13 45.14 -17.93 16.31
N ALA A 14 44.24 -18.69 16.94
CA ALA A 14 43.22 -19.45 16.21
C ALA A 14 42.22 -18.54 15.47
N VAL A 15 41.80 -17.43 16.10
CA VAL A 15 40.91 -16.44 15.46
C VAL A 15 41.62 -15.68 14.35
N SER A 16 42.86 -15.24 14.56
CA SER A 16 43.67 -14.57 13.52
C SER A 16 43.93 -15.50 12.33
N PHE A 17 44.20 -16.79 12.59
CA PHE A 17 44.34 -17.79 11.53
C PHE A 17 43.02 -18.03 10.80
N GLY A 18 41.89 -18.09 11.50
CA GLY A 18 40.56 -18.20 10.90
C GLY A 18 40.20 -17.00 10.02
N ILE A 19 40.51 -15.78 10.45
CA ILE A 19 40.32 -14.55 9.67
C ILE A 19 41.23 -14.56 8.44
N ALA A 20 42.50 -14.94 8.58
CA ALA A 20 43.42 -15.07 7.46
C ALA A 20 42.93 -16.10 6.43
N LEU A 21 42.42 -17.25 6.90
CA LEU A 21 41.83 -18.28 6.05
C LEU A 21 40.58 -17.78 5.31
N GLN A 22 39.73 -16.98 5.96
CA GLN A 22 38.57 -16.35 5.33
C GLN A 22 38.99 -15.33 4.26
N ILE A 23 40.00 -14.50 4.54
CA ILE A 23 40.55 -13.55 3.56
C ILE A 23 41.14 -14.29 2.37
N ILE A 24 41.93 -15.35 2.61
CA ILE A 24 42.50 -16.20 1.55
C ILE A 24 41.38 -16.86 0.76
N PHE A 25 40.35 -17.40 1.40
CA PHE A 25 39.19 -17.98 0.74
C PHE A 25 38.46 -16.95 -0.14
N LEU A 26 38.25 -15.73 0.35
CA LEU A 26 37.64 -14.64 -0.43
C LEU A 26 38.51 -14.22 -1.61
N ILE A 27 39.84 -14.16 -1.44
CA ILE A 27 40.78 -13.84 -2.52
C ILE A 27 40.80 -14.96 -3.56
N VAL A 28 40.89 -16.22 -3.13
CA VAL A 28 40.87 -17.39 -4.02
C VAL A 28 39.54 -17.45 -4.77
N MET A 29 38.42 -17.28 -4.08
CA MET A 29 37.09 -17.18 -4.67
C MET A 29 37.02 -16.03 -5.68
N ALA A 30 37.53 -14.84 -5.34
CA ALA A 30 37.59 -13.70 -6.26
C ALA A 30 38.48 -13.97 -7.49
N THR A 31 39.59 -14.71 -7.35
CA THR A 31 40.46 -15.09 -8.47
C THR A 31 39.88 -16.21 -9.33
N TYR A 32 39.18 -17.17 -8.73
CA TYR A 32 38.49 -18.26 -9.43
C TYR A 32 37.28 -17.72 -10.19
N LEU A 33 36.49 -16.85 -9.54
CA LEU A 33 35.46 -16.10 -10.23
C LEU A 33 36.05 -15.17 -11.27
N ARG A 34 37.30 -14.68 -11.21
CA ARG A 34 37.82 -13.67 -12.17
C ARG A 34 37.72 -14.11 -13.64
N THR A 35 37.90 -15.40 -13.92
CA THR A 35 37.80 -15.98 -15.26
C THR A 35 36.33 -16.10 -15.71
N ASP A 36 35.44 -16.49 -14.80
CA ASP A 36 34.00 -16.66 -15.06
C ASP A 36 33.20 -15.35 -14.89
N PHE A 37 33.75 -14.35 -14.19
CA PHE A 37 33.11 -13.09 -13.85
C PHE A 37 32.81 -12.29 -15.11
N PHE A 38 33.63 -12.44 -16.14
CA PHE A 38 33.36 -11.89 -17.46
C PHE A 38 32.03 -12.45 -18.03
N TRP A 39 31.87 -13.77 -18.04
CA TRP A 39 30.68 -14.45 -18.54
C TRP A 39 29.46 -14.23 -17.64
N ILE A 40 29.63 -14.27 -16.31
CA ILE A 40 28.58 -13.98 -15.33
C ILE A 40 28.10 -12.54 -15.50
N ARG A 41 29.01 -11.57 -15.66
CA ARG A 41 28.63 -10.17 -15.88
C ARG A 41 27.89 -9.99 -17.20
N ILE A 42 28.31 -10.65 -18.27
CA ILE A 42 27.58 -10.64 -19.55
C ILE A 42 26.17 -11.24 -19.37
N ALA A 43 26.07 -12.41 -18.75
CA ALA A 43 24.79 -13.08 -18.50
C ALA A 43 23.86 -12.21 -17.65
N MET A 44 24.37 -11.60 -16.57
CA MET A 44 23.61 -10.69 -15.71
C MET A 44 23.18 -9.42 -16.45
N ASN A 45 24.03 -8.84 -17.30
CA ASN A 45 23.64 -7.69 -18.12
C ASN A 45 22.54 -8.05 -19.12
N VAL A 46 22.64 -9.19 -19.80
CA VAL A 46 21.59 -9.67 -20.70
C VAL A 46 20.28 -9.91 -19.94
N LEU A 47 20.36 -10.53 -18.75
CA LEU A 47 19.21 -10.75 -17.88
C LEU A 47 18.59 -9.43 -17.40
N SER A 48 19.41 -8.45 -17.01
CA SER A 48 18.97 -7.11 -16.64
C SER A 48 18.21 -6.43 -17.78
N TRP A 49 18.74 -6.47 -19.01
CA TRP A 49 18.04 -5.93 -20.17
C TRP A 49 16.72 -6.66 -20.45
N ALA A 50 16.69 -7.99 -20.35
CA ALA A 50 15.47 -8.76 -20.49
C ALA A 50 14.41 -8.36 -19.44
N VAL A 51 14.82 -8.17 -18.18
CA VAL A 51 13.95 -7.72 -17.10
C VAL A 51 13.50 -6.27 -17.30
N VAL A 52 14.36 -5.38 -17.78
CA VAL A 52 13.99 -3.99 -18.11
C VAL A 52 12.92 -3.98 -19.21
N ILE A 53 13.09 -4.76 -20.29
CA ILE A 53 12.09 -4.88 -21.36
C ILE A 53 10.77 -5.43 -20.80
N TYR A 54 10.84 -6.43 -19.92
CA TYR A 54 9.67 -6.96 -19.22
C TYR A 54 8.97 -5.91 -18.34
N ILE A 55 9.72 -5.11 -17.59
CA ILE A 55 9.15 -4.04 -16.73
C ILE A 55 8.48 -2.98 -17.60
N ILE A 56 9.10 -2.60 -18.72
CA ILE A 56 8.54 -1.62 -19.66
C ILE A 56 7.21 -2.12 -20.23
N SER A 57 7.12 -3.41 -20.59
CA SER A 57 5.90 -4.01 -21.16
C SER A 57 4.78 -4.24 -20.14
N CYS A 58 5.08 -4.28 -18.83
CA CYS A 58 4.05 -4.42 -17.80
C CYS A 58 3.15 -3.18 -17.69
N GLY A 59 1.84 -3.32 -17.51
CA GLY A 59 0.91 -2.19 -17.36
C GLY A 59 0.92 -1.48 -15.98
N VAL A 60 2.08 -1.31 -15.35
CA VAL A 60 2.20 -0.65 -14.03
C VAL A 60 2.55 0.83 -14.15
N ASN A 61 2.39 1.60 -13.06
CA ASN A 61 2.68 3.04 -13.01
C ASN A 61 4.09 3.35 -13.57
N PRO A 62 4.24 4.28 -14.54
CA PRO A 62 5.53 4.62 -15.13
C PRO A 62 6.60 5.04 -14.13
N SER A 63 6.26 5.82 -13.10
CA SER A 63 7.22 6.27 -12.09
C SER A 63 7.80 5.10 -11.29
N TYR A 64 6.98 4.10 -10.96
CA TYR A 64 7.43 2.86 -10.31
C TYR A 64 8.37 2.06 -11.21
N LYS A 65 8.05 1.95 -12.51
CA LYS A 65 8.94 1.27 -13.48
C LYS A 65 10.30 1.93 -13.55
N ILE A 66 10.32 3.26 -13.68
CA ILE A 66 11.55 4.04 -13.85
C ILE A 66 12.47 3.83 -12.64
N ALA A 67 11.93 3.84 -11.41
CA ALA A 67 12.73 3.56 -10.21
C ALA A 67 13.44 2.21 -10.28
N TRP A 68 12.74 1.14 -10.67
CA TRP A 68 13.33 -0.19 -10.82
C TRP A 68 14.30 -0.30 -11.99
N ILE A 69 13.97 0.31 -13.14
CA ILE A 69 14.83 0.32 -14.33
C ILE A 69 16.16 1.01 -14.00
N VAL A 70 16.12 2.19 -13.38
CA VAL A 70 17.34 2.92 -12.98
C VAL A 70 18.18 2.08 -12.01
N LEU A 71 17.57 1.45 -11.01
CA LEU A 71 18.28 0.60 -10.06
C LEU A 71 18.94 -0.61 -10.73
N ILE A 72 18.23 -1.30 -11.61
CA ILE A 72 18.72 -2.48 -12.34
C ILE A 72 19.83 -2.10 -13.33
N LEU A 73 19.72 -0.96 -14.01
CA LEU A 73 20.75 -0.51 -14.96
C LEU A 73 22.01 0.00 -14.25
N ALA A 74 21.87 0.71 -13.13
CA ALA A 74 23.00 1.20 -12.35
C ALA A 74 23.74 0.06 -11.64
N PHE A 75 23.00 -0.94 -11.13
CA PHE A 75 23.56 -2.06 -10.38
C PHE A 75 22.92 -3.39 -10.83
N PRO A 76 23.35 -4.00 -11.96
CA PRO A 76 22.70 -5.18 -12.55
C PRO A 76 22.49 -6.34 -11.58
N VAL A 77 23.50 -6.70 -10.79
CA VAL A 77 23.40 -7.81 -9.84
C VAL A 77 22.50 -7.44 -8.66
N ALA A 78 22.79 -6.34 -7.96
CA ALA A 78 22.06 -5.94 -6.76
C ALA A 78 20.61 -5.51 -7.09
N GLY A 79 20.42 -4.69 -8.11
CA GLY A 79 19.12 -4.21 -8.55
C GLY A 79 18.20 -5.33 -9.01
N LEU A 80 18.73 -6.33 -9.71
CA LEU A 80 17.96 -7.52 -10.08
C LEU A 80 17.56 -8.34 -8.85
N THR A 81 18.50 -8.57 -7.92
CA THR A 81 18.20 -9.29 -6.67
C THR A 81 17.11 -8.57 -5.87
N ILE A 82 17.22 -7.25 -5.69
CA ILE A 82 16.24 -6.45 -4.96
C ILE A 82 14.89 -6.46 -5.69
N TYR A 83 14.88 -6.32 -7.03
CA TYR A 83 13.64 -6.40 -7.82
C TYR A 83 12.96 -7.77 -7.71
N LEU A 84 13.71 -8.86 -7.64
CA LEU A 84 13.12 -10.20 -7.47
C LEU A 84 12.52 -10.40 -6.07
N LEU A 85 13.10 -9.77 -5.05
CA LEU A 85 12.62 -9.86 -3.66
C LEU A 85 11.43 -8.94 -3.38
N PHE A 86 11.49 -7.70 -3.85
CA PHE A 86 10.54 -6.63 -3.48
C PHE A 86 9.81 -6.00 -4.67
N GLY A 87 10.22 -6.32 -5.90
CA GLY A 87 9.61 -5.79 -7.10
C GLY A 87 8.34 -6.56 -7.49
N GLY A 88 7.64 -6.03 -8.49
CA GLY A 88 6.44 -6.67 -9.02
C GLY A 88 5.25 -6.70 -8.04
N ASN A 89 4.88 -5.54 -7.46
CA ASN A 89 3.64 -5.31 -6.71
C ASN A 89 2.39 -5.60 -7.56
N LYS A 90 2.13 -6.88 -7.83
CA LYS A 90 0.93 -7.35 -8.51
C LYS A 90 -0.05 -7.77 -7.43
N ILE A 91 -1.23 -7.17 -7.49
CA ILE A 91 -2.38 -7.64 -6.74
C ILE A 91 -2.56 -9.14 -7.06
N SER A 92 -2.74 -9.95 -6.03
CA SER A 92 -2.96 -11.39 -6.19
C SER A 92 -4.13 -11.62 -7.17
N SER A 93 -4.03 -12.64 -8.02
CA SER A 93 -5.10 -12.97 -8.96
C SER A 93 -6.44 -13.25 -8.25
N TYR A 94 -6.38 -13.76 -7.01
CA TYR A 94 -7.54 -13.91 -6.14
C TYR A 94 -8.16 -12.56 -5.77
N GLU A 95 -7.37 -11.61 -5.26
CA GLU A 95 -7.85 -10.28 -4.88
C GLU A 95 -8.38 -9.51 -6.09
N HIS A 96 -7.74 -9.64 -7.25
CA HIS A 96 -8.22 -9.03 -8.48
C HIS A 96 -9.58 -9.58 -8.92
N ARG A 97 -9.76 -10.91 -8.89
CA ARG A 97 -11.06 -11.54 -9.20
C ARG A 97 -12.14 -11.15 -8.19
N LYS A 98 -11.78 -11.06 -6.91
CA LYS A 98 -12.69 -10.61 -5.86
C LYS A 98 -13.13 -9.17 -6.10
N MET A 99 -12.19 -8.28 -6.42
CA MET A 99 -12.50 -6.89 -6.76
C MET A 99 -13.42 -6.80 -7.98
N GLN A 100 -13.14 -7.55 -9.05
CA GLN A 100 -13.99 -7.61 -10.24
C GLN A 100 -15.42 -8.07 -9.92
N SER A 101 -15.58 -9.02 -9.00
CA SER A 101 -16.92 -9.48 -8.58
C SER A 101 -17.68 -8.41 -7.82
N ILE A 102 -17.00 -7.63 -6.98
CA ILE A 102 -17.60 -6.51 -6.24
C ILE A 102 -17.98 -5.39 -7.21
N GLU A 103 -17.05 -5.02 -8.10
CA GLU A 103 -17.27 -4.03 -9.14
C GLU A 103 -18.46 -4.40 -10.03
N ALA A 104 -18.57 -5.66 -10.46
CA ALA A 104 -19.70 -6.12 -11.26
C ALA A 104 -21.06 -5.92 -10.55
N VAL A 105 -21.12 -6.21 -9.24
CA VAL A 105 -22.34 -5.99 -8.44
C VAL A 105 -22.62 -4.49 -8.27
N THR A 106 -21.60 -3.69 -8.01
CA THR A 106 -21.73 -2.23 -7.88
C THR A 106 -22.23 -1.60 -9.18
N MET A 107 -21.63 -1.97 -10.32
CA MET A 107 -22.02 -1.44 -11.64
C MET A 107 -23.44 -1.82 -12.03
N GLN A 108 -23.96 -2.96 -11.56
CA GLN A 108 -25.38 -3.31 -11.77
C GLN A 108 -26.35 -2.38 -11.05
N GLN A 109 -25.92 -1.73 -9.96
CA GLN A 109 -26.74 -0.76 -9.22
C GLN A 109 -26.59 0.66 -9.75
N LEU A 110 -25.55 0.93 -10.54
CA LEU A 110 -25.24 2.24 -11.10
C LEU A 110 -25.80 2.35 -12.51
N ARG A 111 -27.03 2.87 -12.63
CA ARG A 111 -27.65 3.15 -13.92
C ARG A 111 -27.71 4.66 -14.13
N GLN A 112 -27.14 5.11 -15.24
CA GLN A 112 -27.22 6.52 -15.65
C GLN A 112 -28.64 6.86 -16.10
N ASP A 113 -29.20 7.95 -15.58
CA ASP A 113 -30.34 8.62 -16.20
C ASP A 113 -29.85 9.48 -17.36
N GLU A 114 -30.54 9.47 -18.49
CA GLU A 114 -30.11 10.23 -19.67
C GLU A 114 -30.33 11.74 -19.49
N ALA A 115 -31.28 12.15 -18.64
CA ALA A 115 -31.64 13.56 -18.48
C ALA A 115 -30.48 14.47 -17.99
N PRO A 116 -29.76 14.15 -16.90
CA PRO A 116 -28.65 14.98 -16.44
C PRO A 116 -27.51 15.11 -17.45
N LEU A 117 -27.28 14.06 -18.25
CA LEU A 117 -26.24 14.05 -19.27
C LEU A 117 -26.60 14.98 -20.45
N TRP A 118 -27.87 14.99 -20.86
CA TRP A 118 -28.34 15.89 -21.92
C TRP A 118 -28.37 17.34 -21.49
N GLU A 119 -28.79 17.63 -20.27
CA GLU A 119 -28.75 18.99 -19.72
C GLU A 119 -27.31 19.52 -19.67
N LEU A 120 -26.37 18.68 -19.20
CA LEU A 120 -24.96 19.05 -19.17
C LEU A 120 -24.37 19.21 -20.58
N ALA A 121 -24.81 18.41 -21.56
CA ALA A 121 -24.43 18.57 -22.95
C ALA A 121 -24.95 19.88 -23.54
N ALA A 122 -26.22 20.23 -23.26
CA ALA A 122 -26.88 21.44 -23.72
C ALA A 122 -26.28 22.71 -23.10
N ALA A 123 -25.67 22.61 -21.92
CA ALA A 123 -24.97 23.71 -21.27
C ALA A 123 -23.67 24.13 -21.99
N GLU A 124 -23.16 23.30 -22.93
CA GLU A 124 -21.95 23.55 -23.73
C GLU A 124 -20.70 23.90 -22.90
N THR A 125 -20.64 23.42 -21.65
CA THR A 125 -19.50 23.70 -20.76
C THR A 125 -18.40 22.63 -20.90
N PRO A 126 -17.14 22.95 -20.56
CA PRO A 126 -16.07 21.96 -20.48
C PRO A 126 -16.39 20.81 -19.51
N ALA A 127 -17.33 21.00 -18.57
CA ALA A 127 -17.73 19.99 -17.60
C ALA A 127 -18.37 18.76 -18.27
N PHE A 128 -19.06 18.92 -19.40
CA PHE A 128 -19.63 17.78 -20.14
C PHE A 128 -18.57 16.75 -20.53
N ASN A 129 -17.42 17.20 -21.06
CA ASN A 129 -16.35 16.28 -21.46
C ASN A 129 -15.72 15.56 -20.25
N HIS A 130 -15.59 16.25 -19.12
CA HIS A 130 -15.08 15.64 -17.88
C HIS A 130 -16.08 14.62 -17.33
N ALA A 131 -17.36 14.97 -17.23
CA ALA A 131 -18.41 14.10 -16.74
C ALA A 131 -18.57 12.85 -17.63
N ARG A 132 -18.58 13.03 -18.97
CA ARG A 132 -18.62 11.93 -19.94
C ARG A 132 -17.39 11.04 -19.83
N TYR A 133 -16.20 11.61 -19.67
CA TYR A 133 -14.98 10.85 -19.47
C TYR A 133 -15.07 10.00 -18.19
N LEU A 134 -15.43 10.62 -17.06
CA LEU A 134 -15.58 9.92 -15.77
C LEU A 134 -16.62 8.80 -15.89
N LEU A 135 -17.81 9.07 -16.42
CA LEU A 135 -18.84 8.05 -16.64
C LEU A 135 -18.30 6.87 -17.47
N SER A 136 -17.57 7.14 -18.55
CA SER A 136 -17.01 6.09 -19.40
C SER A 136 -15.84 5.32 -18.78
N ALA A 137 -15.03 5.99 -17.95
CA ALA A 137 -13.78 5.43 -17.41
C ALA A 137 -13.98 4.75 -16.06
N SER A 138 -14.92 5.23 -15.24
CA SER A 138 -15.18 4.74 -13.89
C SER A 138 -16.58 4.17 -13.69
N GLY A 139 -17.51 4.36 -14.64
CA GLY A 139 -18.87 3.80 -14.57
C GLY A 139 -19.80 4.52 -13.58
N TYR A 140 -19.36 5.61 -12.94
CA TYR A 140 -20.19 6.34 -11.99
C TYR A 140 -21.13 7.32 -12.69
N PRO A 141 -22.43 7.29 -12.36
CA PRO A 141 -23.42 8.13 -12.98
C PRO A 141 -23.34 9.59 -12.55
N ILE A 142 -23.80 10.46 -13.43
CA ILE A 142 -23.99 11.89 -13.23
C ILE A 142 -25.38 12.09 -12.65
N TYR A 143 -25.44 12.84 -11.56
CA TYR A 143 -26.68 13.22 -10.90
C TYR A 143 -26.93 14.72 -11.09
N ASP A 144 -28.17 15.06 -11.37
CA ASP A 144 -28.74 16.39 -11.16
C ASP A 144 -29.21 16.53 -9.71
N ASP A 145 -29.55 17.76 -9.30
CA ASP A 145 -30.08 18.07 -7.95
C ASP A 145 -29.18 17.61 -6.78
N ALA A 146 -27.85 17.64 -7.00
CA ALA A 146 -26.86 17.36 -5.97
C ALA A 146 -26.27 18.66 -5.42
N ASP A 147 -26.37 18.84 -4.10
CA ASP A 147 -25.68 19.92 -3.41
C ASP A 147 -24.25 19.52 -3.06
N ALA A 148 -23.31 20.43 -3.26
CA ALA A 148 -21.91 20.27 -2.89
C ALA A 148 -21.39 21.53 -2.20
N GLU A 149 -20.80 21.35 -1.02
CA GLU A 149 -20.12 22.42 -0.29
C GLU A 149 -18.61 22.20 -0.33
N TYR A 150 -17.85 23.22 -0.73
CA TYR A 150 -16.39 23.18 -0.72
C TYR A 150 -15.85 23.69 0.61
N PHE A 151 -15.09 22.85 1.31
CA PHE A 151 -14.39 23.22 2.54
C PHE A 151 -12.92 23.56 2.24
N PRO A 152 -12.47 24.81 2.47
CA PRO A 152 -11.10 25.22 2.17
C PRO A 152 -10.07 24.64 3.15
N SER A 153 -10.50 24.12 4.31
CA SER A 153 -9.62 23.49 5.29
C SER A 153 -10.22 22.20 5.90
N GLY A 154 -9.32 21.37 6.44
CA GLY A 154 -9.72 20.14 7.13
C GLY A 154 -10.51 20.41 8.41
N GLU A 155 -10.21 21.51 9.11
CA GLU A 155 -10.93 21.92 10.33
C GLU A 155 -12.37 22.30 10.02
N SER A 156 -12.63 23.05 8.94
CA SER A 156 -14.01 23.38 8.53
C SER A 156 -14.79 22.14 8.13
N CYS A 157 -14.17 21.22 7.39
CA CYS A 157 -14.79 19.94 7.01
C CYS A 157 -15.07 19.07 8.25
N TYR A 158 -14.14 18.99 9.19
CA TYR A 158 -14.30 18.23 10.43
C TYR A 158 -15.45 18.78 11.29
N ALA A 159 -15.54 20.11 11.44
CA ALA A 159 -16.63 20.74 12.18
C ALA A 159 -17.99 20.41 11.55
N ALA A 160 -18.12 20.53 10.23
CA ALA A 160 -19.33 20.15 9.51
C ALA A 160 -19.66 18.66 9.65
N MET A 161 -18.65 17.78 9.55
CA MET A 161 -18.81 16.33 9.72
C MET A 161 -19.36 15.96 11.10
N LEU A 162 -18.90 16.61 12.17
CA LEU A 162 -19.44 16.37 13.52
C LEU A 162 -20.91 16.76 13.63
N GLU A 163 -21.32 17.86 12.98
CA GLU A 163 -22.74 18.28 12.96
C GLU A 163 -23.60 17.28 12.18
N GLU A 164 -23.13 16.77 11.05
CA GLU A 164 -23.86 15.75 10.27
C GLU A 164 -23.97 14.42 11.03
N ILE A 165 -22.92 14.00 11.74
CA ILE A 165 -22.99 12.82 12.61
C ILE A 165 -24.04 13.02 13.72
N LYS A 166 -24.16 14.23 14.30
CA LYS A 166 -25.20 14.54 15.30
C LYS A 166 -26.62 14.46 14.73
N LYS A 167 -26.81 14.77 13.45
CA LYS A 167 -28.12 14.72 12.78
C LYS A 167 -28.52 13.32 12.31
N ALA A 168 -27.55 12.43 12.08
CA ALA A 168 -27.80 11.10 11.54
C ALA A 168 -28.77 10.26 12.40
N GLU A 169 -29.76 9.66 11.74
CA GLU A 169 -30.83 8.88 12.38
C GLU A 169 -30.81 7.38 12.02
N ARG A 170 -30.27 7.02 10.84
CA ARG A 170 -30.34 5.64 10.32
C ARG A 170 -28.99 4.93 10.29
N TYR A 171 -27.99 5.55 9.67
CA TYR A 171 -26.67 4.96 9.52
C TYR A 171 -25.58 6.03 9.50
N ILE A 172 -24.38 5.64 9.90
CA ILE A 172 -23.14 6.42 9.79
C ILE A 172 -22.05 5.48 9.31
N PHE A 173 -21.52 5.70 8.11
CA PHE A 173 -20.41 4.91 7.56
C PHE A 173 -19.17 5.79 7.45
N ILE A 174 -18.08 5.35 8.07
CA ILE A 174 -16.81 6.06 8.09
C ILE A 174 -15.72 5.16 7.52
N GLU A 175 -14.97 5.71 6.58
CA GLU A 175 -13.77 5.11 6.02
C GLU A 175 -12.63 6.11 6.11
N PHE A 176 -11.55 5.76 6.83
CA PHE A 176 -10.36 6.59 6.93
C PHE A 176 -9.09 5.76 6.77
N PHE A 177 -8.13 6.28 6.00
CA PHE A 177 -6.82 5.67 5.88
C PHE A 177 -6.07 5.70 7.22
N ILE A 178 -6.02 6.85 7.90
CA ILE A 178 -5.35 7.00 9.20
C ILE A 178 -6.32 7.51 10.25
N ILE A 179 -6.37 6.80 11.37
CA ILE A 179 -7.02 7.22 12.61
C ILE A 179 -5.96 7.33 13.70
N ALA A 180 -6.02 8.39 14.48
CA ALA A 180 -5.14 8.60 15.63
C ALA A 180 -5.93 9.13 16.81
N THR A 181 -5.72 8.55 18.00
CA THR A 181 -6.30 9.08 19.24
C THR A 181 -5.91 10.54 19.44
N GLY A 182 -6.82 11.34 19.98
CA GLY A 182 -6.60 12.74 20.31
C GLY A 182 -7.70 13.65 19.80
N LYS A 183 -7.36 14.93 19.63
CA LYS A 183 -8.32 16.04 19.46
C LYS A 183 -9.36 15.86 18.35
N MET A 184 -9.01 15.16 17.27
CA MET A 184 -9.93 14.94 16.14
C MET A 184 -10.75 13.66 16.33
N TRP A 185 -10.10 12.57 16.71
CA TRP A 185 -10.77 11.27 16.76
C TRP A 185 -11.60 11.07 18.01
N ASP A 186 -11.13 11.50 19.18
CA ASP A 186 -11.79 11.20 20.45
C ASP A 186 -13.19 11.82 20.56
N PRO A 187 -13.42 13.10 20.17
CA PRO A 187 -14.77 13.67 20.17
C PRO A 187 -15.71 12.99 19.17
N MET A 188 -15.18 12.64 17.98
CA MET A 188 -15.94 11.92 16.96
C MET A 188 -16.33 10.53 17.46
N LEU A 189 -15.40 9.79 18.05
CA LEU A 189 -15.63 8.46 18.62
C LEU A 189 -16.73 8.47 19.68
N GLU A 190 -16.71 9.46 20.58
CA GLU A 190 -17.74 9.59 21.61
C GLU A 190 -19.12 9.82 21.00
N LEU A 191 -19.21 10.65 19.96
CA LEU A 191 -20.45 10.89 19.24
C LEU A 191 -20.95 9.63 18.50
N LEU A 192 -20.04 8.90 17.85
CA LEU A 192 -20.34 7.62 17.19
C LEU A 192 -20.85 6.59 18.19
N ARG A 193 -20.25 6.52 19.39
CA ARG A 193 -20.69 5.65 20.48
C ARG A 193 -22.10 6.00 20.94
N GLN A 194 -22.41 7.28 21.12
CA GLN A 194 -23.74 7.74 21.50
C GLN A 194 -24.78 7.40 20.41
N LYS A 195 -24.42 7.57 19.14
CA LYS A 195 -25.29 7.23 18.01
C LYS A 195 -25.54 5.73 17.89
N ALA A 196 -24.52 4.92 18.06
CA ALA A 196 -24.65 3.46 18.12
C ALA A 196 -25.58 3.03 19.28
N ALA A 197 -25.43 3.63 20.46
CA ALA A 197 -26.30 3.37 21.61
C ALA A 197 -27.76 3.81 21.37
N ALA A 198 -27.98 4.83 20.56
CA ALA A 198 -29.30 5.28 20.12
C ALA A 198 -29.92 4.43 19.00
N GLY A 199 -29.23 3.37 18.54
CA GLY A 199 -29.73 2.43 17.54
C GLY A 199 -29.37 2.76 16.08
N VAL A 200 -28.53 3.77 15.84
CA VAL A 200 -28.02 4.10 14.48
C VAL A 200 -27.01 3.02 14.03
N ASP A 201 -27.07 2.57 12.78
CA ASP A 201 -26.08 1.62 12.24
C ASP A 201 -24.74 2.32 11.96
N VAL A 202 -23.84 2.25 12.93
CA VAL A 202 -22.50 2.87 12.83
C VAL A 202 -21.47 1.84 12.37
N ARG A 203 -20.81 2.11 11.25
CA ARG A 203 -19.75 1.27 10.68
C ARG A 203 -18.47 2.06 10.44
N VAL A 204 -17.33 1.48 10.81
CA VAL A 204 -16.01 2.12 10.68
C VAL A 204 -15.04 1.16 10.00
N VAL A 205 -14.39 1.61 8.93
CA VAL A 205 -13.28 0.91 8.27
C VAL A 205 -12.03 1.77 8.33
N TYR A 206 -10.89 1.17 8.67
CA TYR A 206 -9.60 1.86 8.69
C TYR A 206 -8.42 0.94 8.35
N ASP A 207 -7.30 1.50 7.90
CA ASP A 207 -6.04 0.77 7.67
C ASP A 207 -5.27 0.57 8.98
N ASP A 208 -5.19 -0.68 9.44
CA ASP A 208 -4.52 -1.04 10.70
C ASP A 208 -3.00 -0.89 10.62
N PHE A 209 -2.39 -1.24 9.47
CA PHE A 209 -0.96 -1.03 9.26
C PHE A 209 -0.61 0.45 9.29
N GLY A 210 -1.41 1.29 8.62
CA GLY A 210 -1.28 2.75 8.67
C GLY A 210 -1.43 3.33 10.08
N CYS A 211 -2.12 2.62 10.98
CA CYS A 211 -2.43 3.07 12.34
C CYS A 211 -1.58 2.41 13.44
N ILE A 212 -0.58 1.58 13.11
CA ILE A 212 0.24 0.82 14.09
C ILE A 212 0.77 1.67 15.25
N THR A 213 1.20 2.90 14.98
CA THR A 213 1.77 3.80 16.01
C THR A 213 0.76 4.77 16.62
N ARG A 214 -0.50 4.71 16.19
CA ARG A 214 -1.54 5.71 16.45
C ARG A 214 -2.75 5.14 17.18
N LEU A 215 -2.97 3.83 17.10
CA LEU A 215 -4.05 3.11 17.74
C LEU A 215 -3.51 1.93 18.57
N PRO A 216 -4.19 1.56 19.66
CA PRO A 216 -3.82 0.37 20.42
C PRO A 216 -4.14 -0.91 19.62
N MET A 217 -3.43 -1.99 19.92
CA MET A 217 -3.63 -3.29 19.27
C MET A 217 -5.09 -3.77 19.40
N GLY A 218 -5.65 -4.29 18.31
CA GLY A 218 -7.02 -4.81 18.30
C GLY A 218 -8.09 -3.73 18.39
N TYR A 219 -7.81 -2.50 17.93
CA TYR A 219 -8.73 -1.36 18.05
C TYR A 219 -10.12 -1.61 17.44
N ALA A 220 -10.21 -2.38 16.35
CA ALA A 220 -11.49 -2.75 15.76
C ALA A 220 -12.37 -3.56 16.73
N LYS A 221 -11.77 -4.40 17.60
CA LYS A 221 -12.50 -5.10 18.66
C LYS A 221 -13.03 -4.12 19.70
N LYS A 222 -12.21 -3.16 20.13
CA LYS A 222 -12.60 -2.11 21.08
C LYS A 222 -13.78 -1.28 20.56
N LEU A 223 -13.79 -0.93 19.27
CA LEU A 223 -14.92 -0.24 18.65
C LEU A 223 -16.19 -1.11 18.64
N ARG A 224 -16.07 -2.41 18.35
CA ARG A 224 -17.21 -3.35 18.40
C ARG A 224 -17.80 -3.51 19.79
N GLU A 225 -16.98 -3.49 20.82
CA GLU A 225 -17.43 -3.48 22.22
C GLU A 225 -18.22 -2.21 22.58
N MET A 226 -18.02 -1.11 21.85
CA MET A 226 -18.79 0.14 21.97
C MET A 226 -20.08 0.17 21.13
N GLY A 227 -20.44 -0.95 20.49
CA GLY A 227 -21.61 -1.03 19.59
C GLY A 227 -21.34 -0.57 18.15
N ILE A 228 -20.09 -0.22 17.80
CA ILE A 228 -19.70 0.25 16.47
C ILE A 228 -19.20 -0.94 15.63
N ARG A 229 -19.81 -1.19 14.46
CA ARG A 229 -19.38 -2.28 13.57
C ARG A 229 -18.08 -1.90 12.85
N ALA A 230 -16.95 -2.22 13.46
CA ALA A 230 -15.64 -1.87 12.92
C ALA A 230 -14.95 -3.01 12.18
N HIS A 231 -14.24 -2.68 11.10
CA HIS A 231 -13.33 -3.56 10.36
C HIS A 231 -11.96 -2.90 10.19
N ALA A 232 -10.90 -3.68 10.44
CA ALA A 232 -9.52 -3.28 10.21
C ALA A 232 -9.09 -3.84 8.84
N PHE A 233 -8.91 -2.96 7.86
CA PHE A 233 -8.24 -3.28 6.60
C PHE A 233 -6.74 -3.42 6.84
N ASN A 234 -6.06 -4.26 6.04
CA ASN A 234 -4.63 -4.49 6.13
C ASN A 234 -4.12 -4.75 7.58
N PRO A 235 -4.68 -5.77 8.27
CA PRO A 235 -4.37 -6.02 9.68
C PRO A 235 -2.87 -6.26 9.88
N TYR A 236 -2.27 -5.56 10.83
CA TYR A 236 -0.88 -5.79 11.18
C TYR A 236 -0.76 -7.07 11.99
N ILE A 237 -0.29 -8.13 11.32
CA ILE A 237 0.00 -9.41 11.94
C ILE A 237 1.53 -9.49 12.10
N PRO A 238 2.07 -9.57 13.33
CA PRO A 238 3.52 -9.58 13.57
C PRO A 238 4.14 -10.96 13.25
N ILE A 239 3.94 -11.42 12.01
CA ILE A 239 4.53 -12.64 11.46
C ILE A 239 5.44 -12.22 10.32
N LEU A 240 6.63 -12.80 10.27
CA LEU A 240 7.60 -12.57 9.20
C LEU A 240 7.04 -13.17 7.89
N SER A 241 6.36 -12.36 7.08
CA SER A 241 5.95 -12.74 5.73
C SER A 241 6.99 -12.25 4.72
N ALA A 242 7.50 -13.15 3.88
CA ALA A 242 8.43 -12.80 2.80
C ALA A 242 7.76 -12.02 1.65
N ARG A 243 6.43 -11.87 1.69
CA ARG A 243 5.63 -11.04 0.77
C ARG A 243 4.64 -10.21 1.59
N LEU A 244 4.79 -8.90 1.52
CA LEU A 244 3.73 -7.94 1.85
C LEU A 244 2.74 -7.86 0.67
#